data_AF-A0A6I4NY13-F1
#
_entry.id   AF-A0A6I4NY13-F1
#
_cell.length_a   1.000
_cell.length_b   1.000
_cell.length_c   1.000
_cell.angle_alpha   90.00
_cell.angle_beta   90.00
_cell.angle_gamma   90.00
#
_symmetry.space_group_name_H-M   'P 1'
#
loop_
_entity.id
_entity.type
_entity.pdbx_description
1 polymer ?
#
loop_
_entity_poly.entity_id
_entity_poly.type
_entity_poly.pdbx_seq_one_letter_code
_entity_poly.pdbx_strand_id
1 'polypeptide(L)'
;MGERNRSANFVTKRRRARRFDASQRRSVSSLRAESDRRTLPRARRGGSPVSAPAPGGPATAVDPRKRAVRLGIRWVLAIVGGLVIVFALGILVRRIPAVEAFIADWSGFVPLPAGAPLGIPAWLSWQHFLNSLFLLLIVRTAFQIKSRKRPPAFWTRDNDGPIRTKRPPRRLSIHVWFHLSLDALWVLNGIVFAVLLFATGQWMRIVPTDWSVIPHALSAFLQYASLQWPTEDPWLSYNALQLLSYFGVVFILAPLAVLTGLRLSSVWPQEGRWNRWFSESLFRKVHVLVLWGFLVFVVLHVGLVLLNGPLANLSAMYAAQEDAPWLGVGLFVLSLAALAGAWLLASPDRLKKVAARFGKVR
;
A
#
# COMPACT_ATOMS: atom_id res chain seq x y z
N MET A 1 78.68 -22.04 20.51
CA MET A 1 78.07 -23.31 20.97
C MET A 1 76.59 -23.04 21.20
N GLY A 2 75.68 -23.62 20.40
CA GLY A 2 74.24 -23.57 20.69
C GLY A 2 73.25 -23.14 19.58
N GLU A 3 73.55 -23.35 18.30
CA GLU A 3 72.49 -23.58 17.31
C GLU A 3 71.94 -25.02 17.45
N ARG A 4 70.68 -25.23 17.06
CA ARG A 4 69.89 -26.50 17.01
C ARG A 4 69.07 -26.82 18.27
N ASN A 5 67.79 -26.44 18.29
CA ASN A 5 66.65 -27.37 18.53
C ASN A 5 65.30 -26.65 18.66
N ARG A 6 64.68 -26.19 17.57
CA ARG A 6 63.22 -25.87 17.56
C ARG A 6 62.50 -26.26 16.27
N SER A 7 63.01 -27.27 15.55
CA SER A 7 62.38 -27.79 14.32
C SER A 7 61.64 -29.12 14.50
N ALA A 8 61.52 -29.63 15.74
CA ALA A 8 60.99 -30.97 16.01
C ALA A 8 59.48 -31.02 16.37
N ASN A 9 58.77 -29.89 16.45
CA ASN A 9 57.35 -29.87 16.86
C ASN A 9 56.33 -29.72 15.72
N PHE A 10 56.75 -29.75 14.45
CA PHE A 10 55.85 -29.53 13.30
C PHE A 10 55.53 -30.78 12.46
N VAL A 11 56.18 -31.93 12.72
CA VAL A 11 56.03 -33.15 11.89
C VAL A 11 55.05 -34.17 12.49
N THR A 12 54.74 -34.12 13.78
CA THR A 12 53.88 -35.11 14.45
C THR A 12 52.37 -34.82 14.40
N LYS A 13 51.94 -33.59 14.07
CA LYS A 13 50.49 -33.27 13.96
C LYS A 13 49.88 -33.51 12.58
N ARG A 14 50.68 -33.61 11.50
CA ARG A 14 50.17 -33.85 10.13
C ARG A 14 49.94 -35.33 9.77
N ARG A 15 50.44 -36.29 10.55
CA ARG A 15 50.21 -37.73 10.33
C ARG A 15 48.93 -38.30 10.95
N ARG A 16 48.28 -37.59 11.89
CA ARG A 16 47.03 -38.04 12.52
C ARG A 16 45.76 -37.60 11.77
N ALA A 17 45.83 -36.57 10.93
CA ALA A 17 44.69 -36.06 10.15
C ALA A 17 44.46 -36.78 8.81
N ARG A 18 45.41 -37.60 8.33
CA ARG A 18 45.26 -38.38 7.07
C ARG A 18 44.84 -39.84 7.28
N ARG A 19 44.58 -40.28 8.52
CA ARG A 19 44.11 -41.65 8.82
C ARG A 19 42.63 -41.76 9.17
N PHE A 20 41.89 -40.64 9.22
CA PHE A 20 40.45 -40.65 9.49
C PHE A 20 39.56 -40.55 8.24
N ASP A 21 40.14 -40.38 7.05
CA ASP A 21 39.39 -40.15 5.79
C ASP A 21 39.36 -41.37 4.85
N ALA A 22 39.86 -42.53 5.29
CA ALA A 22 39.89 -43.76 4.49
C ALA A 22 38.91 -44.85 4.96
N SER A 23 38.26 -44.71 6.12
CA SER A 23 37.37 -45.73 6.69
C SER A 23 35.87 -45.48 6.46
N GLN A 24 35.46 -44.33 5.91
CA GLN A 24 34.04 -44.05 5.61
C GLN A 24 33.65 -44.06 4.13
N ARG A 25 34.59 -44.30 3.21
CA ARG A 25 34.30 -44.38 1.76
C ARG A 25 34.07 -45.81 1.22
N ARG A 26 33.93 -46.81 2.08
CA ARG A 26 33.75 -48.23 1.69
C ARG A 26 32.40 -48.87 2.10
N SER A 27 31.35 -48.09 2.34
CA SER A 27 30.06 -48.61 2.81
C SER A 27 28.86 -48.40 1.86
N VAL A 28 29.05 -48.03 0.59
CA VAL A 28 27.90 -47.78 -0.34
C VAL A 28 28.03 -48.48 -1.70
N SER A 29 29.00 -49.37 -1.89
CA SER A 29 29.24 -50.02 -3.19
C SER A 29 29.06 -51.54 -3.20
N SER A 30 28.37 -52.14 -2.22
CA SER A 30 28.18 -53.60 -2.15
C SER A 30 26.73 -54.06 -1.92
N LEU A 31 25.73 -53.21 -2.16
CA LEU A 31 24.30 -53.58 -2.16
C LEU A 31 23.69 -53.48 -3.56
N ARG A 32 24.48 -53.81 -4.58
CA ARG A 32 24.04 -53.77 -5.98
C ARG A 32 24.61 -54.94 -6.78
N ALA A 33 24.56 -56.15 -6.22
CA ALA A 33 24.81 -57.40 -6.93
C ALA A 33 24.51 -58.59 -6.00
N GLU A 34 23.28 -58.73 -5.51
CA GLU A 34 22.84 -60.00 -4.89
C GLU A 34 21.31 -60.01 -4.73
N SER A 35 20.56 -60.15 -5.82
CA SER A 35 19.19 -60.69 -5.75
C SER A 35 18.74 -61.27 -7.08
N ASP A 36 19.65 -61.89 -7.82
CA ASP A 36 19.30 -62.62 -9.03
C ASP A 36 19.41 -64.11 -8.73
N ARG A 37 18.35 -64.85 -9.09
CA ARG A 37 18.13 -66.30 -8.92
C ARG A 37 17.59 -66.78 -7.57
N ARG A 38 16.25 -66.84 -7.47
CA ARG A 38 15.53 -67.96 -6.83
C ARG A 38 14.18 -68.19 -7.53
N THR A 39 14.17 -69.23 -8.38
CA THR A 39 13.08 -70.20 -8.62
C THR A 39 11.62 -69.72 -8.64
N LEU A 40 11.02 -69.69 -9.85
CA LEU A 40 9.58 -69.66 -10.10
C LEU A 40 8.98 -71.08 -10.03
N PRO A 41 7.85 -71.30 -9.32
CA PRO A 41 6.94 -72.39 -9.62
C PRO A 41 5.89 -71.94 -10.63
N ARG A 42 5.75 -72.73 -11.70
CA ARG A 42 4.71 -72.64 -12.72
C ARG A 42 3.33 -72.96 -12.11
N ALA A 43 2.39 -72.02 -12.15
CA ALA A 43 0.97 -72.30 -11.88
C ALA A 43 0.02 -71.49 -12.80
N ARG A 44 -0.71 -72.25 -13.62
CA ARG A 44 -2.01 -72.02 -14.28
C ARG A 44 -2.36 -70.66 -14.92
N ARG A 45 -2.52 -70.73 -16.25
CA ARG A 45 -3.35 -69.83 -17.08
C ARG A 45 -4.82 -69.92 -16.66
N GLY A 46 -5.49 -68.78 -16.56
CA GLY A 46 -6.95 -68.68 -16.46
C GLY A 46 -7.41 -67.36 -15.85
N GLY A 47 -7.60 -66.32 -16.66
CA GLY A 47 -8.18 -65.05 -16.24
C GLY A 47 -8.20 -64.04 -17.39
N SER A 48 -9.39 -63.74 -17.92
CA SER A 48 -9.63 -62.76 -18.97
C SER A 48 -9.10 -61.36 -18.60
N PRO A 49 -8.64 -60.55 -19.56
CA PRO A 49 -8.16 -59.20 -19.25
C PRO A 49 -9.35 -58.33 -18.83
N VAL A 50 -9.35 -57.89 -17.57
CA VAL A 50 -10.20 -56.78 -17.12
C VAL A 50 -9.69 -55.53 -17.83
N SER A 51 -10.52 -54.97 -18.69
CA SER A 51 -10.26 -53.69 -19.34
C SER A 51 -10.06 -52.60 -18.29
N ALA A 52 -8.87 -52.00 -18.27
CA ALA A 52 -8.61 -50.81 -17.49
C ALA A 52 -9.56 -49.68 -17.97
N PRO A 53 -10.19 -48.91 -17.06
CA PRO A 53 -11.02 -47.79 -17.48
C PRO A 53 -10.15 -46.78 -18.23
N ALA A 54 -10.63 -46.34 -19.39
CA ALA A 54 -9.95 -45.34 -20.22
C ALA A 54 -9.65 -44.08 -19.37
N PRO A 55 -8.48 -43.44 -19.55
CA PRO A 55 -8.17 -42.19 -18.85
C PRO A 55 -9.25 -41.18 -19.22
N GLY A 56 -9.93 -40.65 -18.20
CA GLY A 56 -10.94 -39.61 -18.36
C GLY A 56 -10.39 -38.49 -19.24
N GLY A 57 -11.18 -38.11 -20.26
CA GLY A 57 -10.82 -37.03 -21.17
C GLY A 57 -10.37 -35.78 -20.41
N PRO A 58 -9.49 -34.95 -20.99
CA PRO A 58 -8.88 -33.84 -20.28
C PRO A 58 -9.97 -32.96 -19.67
N ALA A 59 -10.03 -32.95 -18.33
CA ALA A 59 -10.84 -31.99 -17.60
C ALA A 59 -10.47 -30.61 -18.17
N THR A 60 -11.44 -29.93 -18.78
CA THR A 60 -11.22 -28.66 -19.46
C THR A 60 -10.66 -27.68 -18.43
N ALA A 61 -9.34 -27.48 -18.48
CA ALA A 61 -8.65 -26.60 -17.56
C ALA A 61 -9.24 -25.20 -17.74
N VAL A 62 -10.02 -24.76 -16.76
CA VAL A 62 -10.65 -23.44 -16.78
C VAL A 62 -9.56 -22.39 -16.92
N ASP A 63 -9.61 -21.63 -18.02
CA ASP A 63 -8.70 -20.52 -18.29
C ASP A 63 -8.56 -19.63 -17.03
N PRO A 64 -7.33 -19.49 -16.48
CA PRO A 64 -7.06 -18.65 -15.32
C PRO A 64 -7.57 -17.21 -15.48
N ARG A 65 -7.59 -16.68 -16.71
CA ARG A 65 -8.15 -15.35 -17.02
C ARG A 65 -9.65 -15.32 -16.83
N LYS A 66 -10.38 -16.33 -17.35
CA LYS A 66 -11.83 -16.47 -17.14
C LYS A 66 -12.16 -16.68 -15.66
N ARG A 67 -11.33 -17.40 -14.90
CA ARG A 67 -11.46 -17.53 -13.45
C ARG A 67 -11.29 -16.18 -12.74
N ALA A 68 -10.25 -15.41 -13.06
CA ALA A 68 -10.02 -14.09 -12.48
C ALA A 68 -11.17 -13.12 -12.78
N VAL A 69 -11.68 -13.11 -14.01
CA VAL A 69 -12.85 -12.29 -14.40
C VAL A 69 -14.09 -12.68 -13.60
N ARG A 70 -14.40 -13.98 -13.47
CA ARG A 70 -15.55 -14.43 -12.66
C ARG A 70 -15.42 -14.08 -11.18
N LEU A 71 -14.22 -14.21 -10.60
CA LEU A 71 -13.99 -13.73 -9.23
C LEU A 71 -14.19 -12.22 -9.13
N GLY A 72 -13.69 -11.45 -10.10
CA GLY A 72 -13.90 -10.00 -10.17
C GLY A 72 -15.38 -9.62 -10.20
N ILE A 73 -16.17 -10.26 -11.07
CA ILE A 73 -17.62 -10.05 -11.16
C ILE A 73 -18.30 -10.37 -9.83
N ARG A 74 -17.96 -11.50 -9.17
CA ARG A 74 -18.53 -11.85 -7.86
C ARG A 74 -18.25 -10.80 -6.80
N TRP A 75 -17.04 -10.24 -6.77
CA TRP A 75 -16.69 -9.17 -5.84
C TRP A 75 -17.46 -7.89 -6.15
N VAL A 76 -17.59 -7.50 -7.42
CA VAL A 76 -18.39 -6.34 -7.83
C VAL A 76 -19.84 -6.52 -7.39
N LEU A 77 -20.45 -7.67 -7.68
CA LEU A 77 -21.83 -7.97 -7.27
C LEU A 77 -21.99 -7.96 -5.74
N ALA A 78 -21.01 -8.49 -4.99
CA ALA A 78 -21.04 -8.46 -3.53
C ALA A 78 -20.95 -7.03 -2.97
N ILE A 79 -20.10 -6.17 -3.56
CA ILE A 79 -19.98 -4.76 -3.17
C ILE A 79 -21.28 -4.01 -3.49
N VAL A 80 -21.82 -4.18 -4.69
CA VAL A 80 -23.07 -3.55 -5.11
C VAL A 80 -24.23 -4.02 -4.23
N GLY A 81 -24.36 -5.32 -4.00
CA GLY A 81 -25.39 -5.86 -3.11
C GLY A 81 -25.24 -5.34 -1.68
N GLY A 82 -24.02 -5.26 -1.15
CA GLY A 82 -23.75 -4.67 0.16
C GLY A 82 -24.14 -3.20 0.24
N LEU A 83 -23.82 -2.40 -0.78
CA LEU A 83 -24.22 -0.99 -0.85
C LEU A 83 -25.74 -0.84 -0.92
N VAL A 84 -26.43 -1.64 -1.72
CA VAL A 84 -27.90 -1.65 -1.80
C VAL A 84 -28.51 -1.95 -0.42
N ILE A 85 -27.96 -2.91 0.32
CA ILE A 85 -28.41 -3.22 1.68
C ILE A 85 -28.18 -2.03 2.61
N VAL A 86 -27.00 -1.41 2.58
CA VAL A 86 -26.68 -0.24 3.41
C VAL A 86 -27.63 0.91 3.13
N PHE A 87 -27.90 1.22 1.86
CA PHE A 87 -28.82 2.30 1.49
C PHE A 87 -30.27 1.96 1.86
N ALA A 88 -30.72 0.72 1.63
CA ALA A 88 -32.05 0.29 2.04
C ALA A 88 -32.23 0.40 3.57
N LEU A 89 -31.24 -0.05 4.35
CA LEU A 89 -31.23 0.10 5.80
C LEU A 89 -31.22 1.57 6.22
N GLY A 90 -30.40 2.41 5.58
CA GLY A 90 -30.36 3.85 5.88
C GLY A 90 -31.71 4.54 5.64
N ILE A 91 -32.37 4.22 4.53
CA ILE A 91 -33.72 4.71 4.22
C ILE A 91 -34.74 4.24 5.27
N LEU A 92 -34.68 2.98 5.69
CA LEU A 92 -35.60 2.42 6.69
C LEU A 92 -35.36 3.02 8.08
N VAL A 93 -34.11 3.09 8.52
CA VAL A 93 -33.71 3.64 9.83
C VAL A 93 -34.07 5.10 9.94
N ARG A 94 -33.93 5.89 8.86
CA ARG A 94 -34.33 7.30 8.85
C ARG A 94 -35.82 7.52 9.15
N ARG A 95 -36.69 6.56 8.81
CA ARG A 95 -38.15 6.65 9.07
C ARG A 95 -38.52 6.42 10.53
N ILE A 96 -37.56 6.04 11.38
CA ILE A 96 -37.80 5.90 12.82
C ILE A 96 -37.89 7.31 13.42
N PRO A 97 -38.98 7.68 14.13
CA PRO A 97 -39.17 9.05 14.64
C PRO A 97 -38.00 9.57 15.49
N ALA A 98 -37.39 8.70 16.29
CA ALA A 98 -36.20 9.06 17.09
C ALA A 98 -34.98 9.43 16.23
N VAL A 99 -34.81 8.79 15.08
CA VAL A 99 -33.72 9.08 14.14
C VAL A 99 -34.00 10.37 13.37
N GLU A 100 -35.24 10.59 12.97
CA GLU A 100 -35.66 11.84 12.34
C GLU A 100 -35.44 13.04 13.28
N ALA A 101 -35.87 12.93 14.54
CA ALA A 101 -35.62 13.94 15.56
C ALA A 101 -34.12 14.17 15.78
N PHE A 102 -33.32 13.09 15.86
CA PHE A 102 -31.87 13.20 15.98
C PHE A 102 -31.23 13.94 14.80
N ILE A 103 -31.65 13.66 13.56
CA ILE A 103 -31.14 14.37 12.38
C ILE A 103 -31.58 15.85 12.39
N ALA A 104 -32.78 16.15 12.89
CA ALA A 104 -33.26 17.52 13.04
C ALA A 104 -32.45 18.32 14.08
N ASP A 105 -32.12 17.70 15.22
CA ASP A 105 -31.30 18.32 16.27
C ASP A 105 -29.84 18.49 15.83
N TRP A 106 -29.34 17.58 15.00
CA TRP A 106 -27.96 17.55 14.53
C TRP A 106 -27.91 17.66 13.01
N SER A 107 -27.84 18.87 12.47
CA SER A 107 -27.85 19.12 11.01
C SER A 107 -26.72 18.44 10.22
N GLY A 108 -25.67 17.97 10.89
CA GLY A 108 -24.41 17.52 10.29
C GLY A 108 -23.35 18.60 10.11
N PHE A 109 -23.68 19.87 10.36
CA PHE A 109 -22.77 21.01 10.20
C PHE A 109 -22.22 21.48 11.56
N VAL A 110 -20.91 21.74 11.62
CA VAL A 110 -20.27 22.41 12.77
C VAL A 110 -19.70 23.73 12.26
N PRO A 111 -20.10 24.88 12.84
CA PRO A 111 -19.55 26.17 12.44
C PRO A 111 -18.07 26.25 12.73
N LEU A 112 -17.32 26.95 11.88
CA LEU A 112 -15.92 27.21 12.15
C LEU A 112 -15.76 28.07 13.41
N PRO A 113 -14.68 27.86 14.20
CA PRO A 113 -14.36 28.73 15.32
C PRO A 113 -14.23 30.21 14.93
N ALA A 114 -14.47 31.10 15.89
CA ALA A 114 -14.24 32.53 15.69
C ALA A 114 -12.79 32.80 15.25
N GLY A 115 -12.62 33.60 14.20
CA GLY A 115 -11.30 33.92 13.62
C GLY A 115 -10.76 32.89 12.63
N ALA A 116 -11.51 31.83 12.31
CA ALA A 116 -11.12 30.90 11.26
C ALA A 116 -11.09 31.60 9.89
N PRO A 117 -10.05 31.36 9.06
CA PRO A 117 -9.99 31.92 7.71
C PRO A 117 -11.10 31.31 6.83
N LEU A 118 -11.82 32.16 6.12
CA LEU A 118 -12.85 31.77 5.15
C LEU A 118 -12.22 31.41 3.79
N GLY A 119 -12.92 30.58 3.02
CA GLY A 119 -12.50 30.18 1.67
C GLY A 119 -11.28 29.25 1.62
N ILE A 120 -10.95 28.80 0.41
CA ILE A 120 -9.85 27.88 0.16
C ILE A 120 -8.65 28.65 -0.41
N PRO A 121 -7.49 28.68 0.27
CA PRO A 121 -6.33 29.38 -0.26
C PRO A 121 -5.72 28.58 -1.42
N ALA A 122 -5.15 29.27 -2.41
CA ALA A 122 -4.53 28.63 -3.58
C ALA A 122 -3.47 27.58 -3.22
N TRP A 123 -2.82 27.74 -2.05
CA TRP A 123 -1.85 26.76 -1.59
C TRP A 123 -2.44 25.39 -1.28
N LEU A 124 -3.68 25.36 -0.80
CA LEU A 124 -4.37 24.13 -0.49
C LEU A 124 -4.73 23.38 -1.78
N SER A 125 -5.06 24.09 -2.86
CA SER A 125 -5.34 23.52 -4.19
C SER A 125 -4.12 22.81 -4.79
N TRP A 126 -2.93 23.44 -4.78
CA TRP A 126 -1.74 22.77 -5.31
C TRP A 126 -1.22 21.68 -4.37
N GLN A 127 -1.40 21.82 -3.05
CA GLN A 127 -1.15 20.74 -2.09
C GLN A 127 -2.04 19.52 -2.36
N HIS A 128 -3.32 19.74 -2.65
CA HIS A 128 -4.27 18.69 -3.01
C HIS A 128 -3.82 17.94 -4.27
N PHE A 129 -3.42 18.68 -5.31
CA PHE A 129 -2.86 18.09 -6.53
C PHE A 129 -1.59 17.26 -6.26
N LEU A 130 -0.61 17.83 -5.54
CA LEU A 130 0.64 17.13 -5.24
C LEU A 130 0.40 15.85 -4.43
N ASN A 131 -0.48 15.89 -3.43
CA ASN A 131 -0.86 14.71 -2.67
C ASN A 131 -1.52 13.64 -3.56
N SER A 132 -2.41 14.05 -4.47
CA SER A 132 -3.03 13.13 -5.45
C SER A 132 -1.98 12.47 -6.35
N LEU A 133 -0.99 13.24 -6.81
CA LEU A 133 0.12 12.77 -7.64
C LEU A 133 1.00 11.76 -6.89
N PHE A 134 1.43 12.10 -5.68
CA PHE A 134 2.24 11.19 -4.87
C PHE A 134 1.47 9.92 -4.54
N LEU A 135 0.22 10.04 -4.09
CA LEU A 135 -0.60 8.90 -3.71
C LEU A 135 -0.79 7.94 -4.90
N LEU A 136 -1.07 8.47 -6.11
CA LEU A 136 -1.20 7.66 -7.33
C LEU A 136 0.06 6.80 -7.58
N LEU A 137 1.24 7.41 -7.50
CA LEU A 137 2.50 6.73 -7.81
C LEU A 137 2.96 5.80 -6.67
N ILE A 138 2.71 6.18 -5.42
CA ILE A 138 2.99 5.38 -4.21
C ILE A 138 2.11 4.13 -4.20
N VAL A 139 0.81 4.27 -4.45
CA VAL A 139 -0.14 3.14 -4.55
C VAL A 139 0.27 2.20 -5.68
N ARG A 140 0.61 2.73 -6.86
CA ARG A 140 1.09 1.92 -7.99
C ARG A 140 2.30 1.10 -7.61
N THR A 141 3.31 1.73 -7.01
CA THR A 141 4.54 1.05 -6.61
C THR A 141 4.29 0.05 -5.48
N ALA A 142 3.37 0.32 -4.56
CA ALA A 142 2.95 -0.64 -3.54
C ALA A 142 2.39 -1.94 -4.16
N PHE A 143 1.51 -1.83 -5.16
CA PHE A 143 1.00 -3.00 -5.87
C PHE A 143 2.10 -3.74 -6.66
N GLN A 144 3.03 -3.02 -7.28
CA GLN A 144 4.17 -3.62 -7.98
C GLN A 144 5.06 -4.43 -7.01
N ILE A 145 5.37 -3.86 -5.84
CA ILE A 145 6.14 -4.53 -4.78
C ILE A 145 5.38 -5.77 -4.26
N LYS A 146 4.06 -5.66 -4.05
CA LYS A 146 3.22 -6.76 -3.57
C LYS A 146 3.05 -7.89 -4.59
N SER A 147 3.13 -7.59 -5.89
CA SER A 147 2.86 -8.55 -6.98
C SER A 147 3.78 -9.77 -7.02
N ARG A 148 4.91 -9.76 -6.28
CA ARG A 148 5.96 -10.79 -6.26
C ARG A 148 6.56 -11.11 -7.64
N LYS A 149 6.27 -10.31 -8.68
CA LYS A 149 6.91 -10.42 -9.99
C LYS A 149 8.38 -10.02 -9.88
N ARG A 150 9.24 -10.65 -10.70
CA ARG A 150 10.65 -10.28 -10.77
C ARG A 150 10.76 -8.81 -11.22
N PRO A 151 11.43 -7.93 -10.45
CA PRO A 151 11.57 -6.54 -10.84
C PRO A 151 12.48 -6.41 -12.07
N PRO A 152 12.26 -5.39 -12.92
CA PRO A 152 12.98 -5.25 -14.18
C PRO A 152 14.42 -4.74 -14.01
N ALA A 153 14.77 -4.24 -12.82
CA ALA A 153 16.12 -3.84 -12.46
C ALA A 153 16.25 -3.75 -10.94
N PHE A 154 17.50 -3.73 -10.48
CA PHE A 154 17.86 -3.45 -9.11
C PHE A 154 18.80 -2.25 -9.07
N TRP A 155 18.67 -1.45 -8.01
CA TRP A 155 19.49 -0.29 -7.76
C TRP A 155 20.27 -0.48 -6.47
N THR A 156 21.53 -0.07 -6.48
CA THR A 156 22.37 0.01 -5.29
C THR A 156 22.97 1.41 -5.21
N ARG A 157 22.77 2.07 -4.08
CA ARG A 157 23.31 3.42 -3.81
C ARG A 157 24.81 3.49 -4.06
N ASP A 158 25.26 4.59 -4.64
CA ASP A 158 26.68 4.94 -4.65
C ASP A 158 27.06 5.57 -3.30
N ASN A 159 28.09 5.06 -2.64
CA ASN A 159 28.59 5.62 -1.37
C ASN A 159 29.93 6.35 -1.54
N ASP A 160 30.45 6.42 -2.76
CA ASP A 160 31.73 7.05 -3.05
C ASP A 160 31.56 8.51 -3.48
N GLY A 161 30.33 8.90 -3.85
CA GLY A 161 29.95 10.26 -4.24
C GLY A 161 29.73 11.27 -3.09
N PRO A 162 29.12 12.44 -3.37
CA PRO A 162 29.02 13.55 -2.42
C PRO A 162 28.06 13.26 -1.25
N ILE A 163 27.04 12.40 -1.45
CA ILE A 163 26.11 11.99 -0.40
C ILE A 163 26.56 10.66 0.17
N ARG A 164 27.34 10.71 1.25
CA ARG A 164 27.80 9.53 1.99
C ARG A 164 26.86 9.22 3.14
N THR A 165 26.48 7.95 3.28
CA THR A 165 25.72 7.51 4.46
C THR A 165 26.52 6.50 5.26
N LYS A 166 26.32 6.50 6.58
CA LYS A 166 27.09 5.68 7.53
C LYS A 166 26.94 4.17 7.32
N ARG A 167 25.89 3.72 6.63
CA ARG A 167 25.55 2.30 6.48
C ARG A 167 25.88 1.78 5.07
N PRO A 168 26.27 0.50 4.96
CA PRO A 168 26.61 -0.08 3.66
C PRO A 168 25.40 -0.01 2.71
N PRO A 169 25.63 0.32 1.41
CA PRO A 169 24.58 0.31 0.40
C PRO A 169 23.85 -1.02 0.33
N ARG A 170 22.52 -0.95 0.25
CA ARG A 170 21.66 -2.13 0.03
C ARG A 170 21.17 -2.13 -1.40
N ARG A 171 21.04 -3.35 -1.93
CA ARG A 171 20.40 -3.59 -3.22
C ARG A 171 18.89 -3.54 -3.05
N LEU A 172 18.24 -2.64 -3.78
CA LEU A 172 16.80 -2.46 -3.79
C LEU A 172 16.25 -2.83 -5.17
N SER A 173 15.04 -3.34 -5.25
CA SER A 173 14.36 -3.39 -6.56
C SER A 173 14.08 -1.96 -7.02
N ILE A 174 14.00 -1.74 -8.33
CA ILE A 174 13.69 -0.41 -8.87
C ILE A 174 12.35 0.14 -8.35
N HIS A 175 11.38 -0.74 -8.08
CA HIS A 175 10.08 -0.36 -7.51
C HIS A 175 10.21 0.11 -6.06
N VAL A 176 11.02 -0.58 -5.23
CA VAL A 176 11.27 -0.15 -3.84
C VAL A 176 12.05 1.16 -3.81
N TRP A 177 13.06 1.32 -4.67
CA TRP A 177 13.78 2.58 -4.79
C TRP A 177 12.86 3.74 -5.15
N PHE A 178 11.98 3.54 -6.15
CA PHE A 178 11.06 4.59 -6.59
C PHE A 178 10.00 4.91 -5.52
N HIS A 179 9.46 3.88 -4.84
CA HIS A 179 8.52 4.05 -3.72
C HIS A 179 9.13 4.91 -2.61
N LEU A 180 10.33 4.56 -2.12
CA LEU A 180 11.01 5.33 -1.08
C LEU A 180 11.38 6.75 -1.52
N SER A 181 11.66 6.96 -2.81
CA SER A 181 11.93 8.29 -3.36
C SER A 181 10.67 9.15 -3.36
N LEU A 182 9.53 8.58 -3.74
CA LEU A 182 8.23 9.24 -3.68
C LEU A 182 7.82 9.51 -2.23
N ASP A 183 8.03 8.55 -1.32
CA ASP A 183 7.73 8.71 0.10
C ASP A 183 8.52 9.88 0.70
N ALA A 184 9.81 10.02 0.36
CA ALA A 184 10.62 11.14 0.83
C ALA A 184 10.09 12.49 0.33
N LEU A 185 9.70 12.59 -0.94
CA LEU A 185 9.09 13.80 -1.51
C LEU A 185 7.71 14.08 -0.91
N TRP A 186 6.92 13.04 -0.67
CA TRP A 186 5.60 13.14 -0.06
C TRP A 186 5.68 13.58 1.40
N VAL A 187 6.66 13.07 2.17
CA VAL A 187 6.94 13.55 3.54
C VAL A 187 7.38 15.01 3.54
N LEU A 188 8.27 15.41 2.63
CA LEU A 188 8.66 16.81 2.49
C LEU A 188 7.45 17.69 2.17
N ASN A 189 6.60 17.25 1.24
CA ASN A 189 5.35 17.93 0.91
C ASN A 189 4.42 18.02 2.13
N GLY A 190 4.32 16.96 2.92
CA GLY A 190 3.54 16.91 4.16
C GLY A 190 4.07 17.87 5.24
N ILE A 191 5.39 18.06 5.34
CA ILE A 191 5.99 19.07 6.22
C ILE A 191 5.60 20.47 5.76
N VAL A 192 5.72 20.77 4.47
CA VAL A 192 5.30 22.06 3.89
C VAL A 192 3.81 22.29 4.14
N PHE A 193 2.98 21.27 3.91
CA PHE A 193 1.54 21.30 4.19
C PHE A 193 1.27 21.62 5.65
N ALA A 194 1.92 20.93 6.60
CA ALA A 194 1.73 21.17 8.02
C ALA A 194 2.12 22.61 8.41
N VAL A 195 3.26 23.11 7.92
CA VAL A 195 3.70 24.49 8.17
C VAL A 195 2.66 25.49 7.65
N LEU A 196 2.20 25.36 6.41
CA LEU A 196 1.19 26.26 5.84
C LEU A 196 -0.15 26.15 6.57
N LEU A 197 -0.60 24.93 6.89
CA LEU A 197 -1.85 24.66 7.59
C LEU A 197 -1.92 25.40 8.93
N PHE A 198 -0.84 25.34 9.73
CA PHE A 198 -0.78 26.02 11.01
C PHE A 198 -0.51 27.52 10.85
N ALA A 199 0.39 27.92 9.95
CA ALA A 199 0.76 29.33 9.75
C ALA A 199 -0.40 30.18 9.21
N THR A 200 -1.30 29.62 8.40
CA THR A 200 -2.44 30.36 7.84
C THR A 200 -3.75 30.11 8.61
N GLY A 201 -3.73 29.43 9.75
CA GLY A 201 -4.94 29.13 10.55
C GLY A 201 -5.91 28.11 9.92
N GLN A 202 -5.55 27.51 8.78
CA GLN A 202 -6.42 26.60 8.03
C GLN A 202 -6.63 25.25 8.74
N TRP A 203 -5.83 24.95 9.76
CA TRP A 203 -6.03 23.79 10.64
C TRP A 203 -7.43 23.76 11.28
N MET A 204 -8.04 24.93 11.54
CA MET A 204 -9.36 25.05 12.16
C MET A 204 -10.50 24.42 11.34
N ARG A 205 -10.26 24.13 10.06
CA ARG A 205 -11.25 23.51 9.15
C ARG A 205 -11.25 21.98 9.20
N ILE A 206 -10.14 21.39 9.66
CA ILE A 206 -9.92 19.94 9.63
C ILE A 206 -9.58 19.33 10.98
N VAL A 207 -9.45 20.16 12.03
CA VAL A 207 -9.25 19.70 13.40
C VAL A 207 -10.54 19.96 14.19
N PRO A 208 -11.16 18.93 14.77
CA PRO A 208 -12.31 19.13 15.63
C PRO A 208 -11.95 19.97 16.85
N THR A 209 -12.74 21.01 17.12
CA THR A 209 -12.57 21.92 18.25
C THR A 209 -13.66 21.75 19.31
N ASP A 210 -14.73 21.01 19.00
CA ASP A 210 -15.84 20.76 19.91
C ASP A 210 -16.35 19.31 19.76
N TRP A 211 -16.93 18.77 20.85
CA TRP A 211 -17.42 17.39 20.91
C TRP A 211 -18.74 17.16 20.16
N SER A 212 -19.50 18.21 19.85
CA SER A 212 -20.69 18.13 18.98
C SER A 212 -20.39 17.56 17.59
N VAL A 213 -19.14 17.60 17.15
CA VAL A 213 -18.70 16.99 15.88
C VAL A 213 -19.12 15.52 15.76
N ILE A 214 -19.18 14.78 16.88
CA ILE A 214 -19.50 13.34 16.87
C ILE A 214 -20.98 13.10 16.51
N PRO A 215 -21.97 13.67 17.22
CA PRO A 215 -23.37 13.52 16.81
C PRO A 215 -23.67 14.15 15.44
N HIS A 216 -23.06 15.29 15.09
CA HIS A 216 -23.17 15.84 13.73
C HIS A 216 -22.63 14.87 12.67
N ALA A 217 -21.48 14.23 12.90
CA ALA A 217 -20.92 13.28 11.93
C ALA A 217 -21.78 12.02 11.80
N LEU A 218 -22.37 11.54 12.90
CA LEU A 218 -23.32 10.44 12.87
C LEU A 218 -24.59 10.80 12.08
N SER A 219 -25.13 12.02 12.28
CA SER A 219 -26.26 12.52 11.50
C SER A 219 -25.91 12.62 10.01
N ALA A 220 -24.78 13.24 9.66
CA ALA A 220 -24.32 13.33 8.27
C ALA A 220 -24.16 11.94 7.64
N PHE A 221 -23.62 10.96 8.38
CA PHE A 221 -23.54 9.58 7.92
C PHE A 221 -24.93 8.98 7.63
N LEU A 222 -25.91 9.16 8.52
CA LEU A 222 -27.28 8.69 8.32
C LEU A 222 -27.95 9.40 7.12
N GLN A 223 -27.67 10.68 6.92
CA GLN A 223 -28.13 11.45 5.76
C GLN A 223 -27.56 10.89 4.44
N TYR A 224 -26.26 10.63 4.38
CA TYR A 224 -25.62 9.96 3.23
C TYR A 224 -26.17 8.54 3.00
N ALA A 225 -26.29 7.74 4.07
CA ALA A 225 -26.80 6.37 4.00
C ALA A 225 -28.29 6.30 3.61
N SER A 226 -29.06 7.36 3.79
CA SER A 226 -30.48 7.45 3.41
C SER A 226 -30.70 8.08 2.03
N LEU A 227 -29.63 8.39 1.27
CA LEU A 227 -29.71 9.09 -0.01
C LEU A 227 -30.42 10.46 0.07
N GLN A 228 -30.42 11.07 1.25
CA GLN A 228 -30.93 12.42 1.51
C GLN A 228 -29.76 13.25 2.01
N TRP A 229 -28.90 13.61 1.07
CA TRP A 229 -27.58 14.14 1.36
C TRP A 229 -27.64 15.56 1.92
N PRO A 230 -26.76 15.89 2.87
CA PRO A 230 -26.67 17.25 3.39
C PRO A 230 -26.23 18.21 2.28
N THR A 231 -26.78 19.43 2.32
CA THR A 231 -26.27 20.53 1.49
C THR A 231 -24.87 20.90 1.97
N GLU A 232 -23.90 20.82 1.07
CA GLU A 232 -22.49 21.15 1.37
C GLU A 232 -22.16 22.54 0.85
N ASP A 233 -21.43 23.30 1.66
CA ASP A 233 -20.77 24.54 1.22
C ASP A 233 -19.27 24.42 1.53
N PRO A 234 -18.47 23.85 0.60
CA PRO A 234 -17.05 23.63 0.83
C PRO A 234 -16.26 24.94 1.00
N TRP A 235 -16.82 26.08 0.59
CA TRP A 235 -16.18 27.39 0.73
C TRP A 235 -16.26 27.92 2.15
N LEU A 236 -17.38 27.65 2.84
CA LEU A 236 -17.60 28.02 4.23
C LEU A 236 -17.02 26.98 5.20
N SER A 237 -17.48 25.73 5.17
CA SER A 237 -16.92 24.68 6.01
C SER A 237 -17.33 23.27 5.54
N TYR A 238 -16.65 22.26 6.05
CA TYR A 238 -17.00 20.87 5.79
C TYR A 238 -18.06 20.41 6.77
N ASN A 239 -18.98 19.53 6.34
CA ASN A 239 -19.79 18.79 7.30
C ASN A 239 -18.90 17.97 8.26
N ALA A 240 -19.45 17.60 9.40
CA ALA A 240 -18.70 16.94 10.47
C ALA A 240 -18.12 15.56 10.07
N LEU A 241 -18.79 14.79 9.20
CA LEU A 241 -18.27 13.52 8.71
C LEU A 241 -17.06 13.71 7.78
N GLN A 242 -17.12 14.71 6.90
CA GLN A 242 -15.97 15.11 6.07
C GLN A 242 -14.82 15.62 6.94
N LEU A 243 -15.08 16.48 7.92
CA LEU A 243 -14.09 17.00 8.86
C LEU A 243 -13.36 15.84 9.57
N LEU A 244 -14.09 14.90 10.18
CA LEU A 244 -13.48 13.74 10.84
C LEU A 244 -12.72 12.83 9.86
N SER A 245 -13.20 12.70 8.63
CA SER A 245 -12.50 11.95 7.59
C SER A 245 -11.17 12.61 7.22
N TYR A 246 -11.15 13.92 7.03
CA TYR A 246 -9.93 14.68 6.73
C TYR A 246 -8.96 14.69 7.91
N PHE A 247 -9.46 14.86 9.14
CA PHE A 247 -8.67 14.71 10.35
C PHE A 247 -8.00 13.34 10.40
N GLY A 248 -8.77 12.27 10.20
CA GLY A 248 -8.27 10.90 10.22
C GLY A 248 -7.22 10.64 9.14
N VAL A 249 -7.43 11.14 7.92
CA VAL A 249 -6.45 10.97 6.83
C VAL A 249 -5.15 11.71 7.12
N VAL A 250 -5.25 12.98 7.51
CA VAL A 250 -4.08 13.88 7.69
C VAL A 250 -3.32 13.57 8.97
N PHE A 251 -4.01 13.35 10.09
CA PHE A 251 -3.37 13.25 11.41
C PHE A 251 -3.26 11.80 11.93
N ILE A 252 -3.89 10.82 11.27
CA ILE A 252 -3.80 9.40 11.68
C ILE A 252 -3.19 8.55 10.57
N LEU A 253 -3.85 8.44 9.41
CA LEU A 253 -3.39 7.54 8.34
C LEU A 253 -2.04 7.98 7.76
N ALA A 254 -1.84 9.26 7.48
CA ALA A 254 -0.58 9.75 6.93
C ALA A 254 0.60 9.55 7.90
N PRO A 255 0.54 9.95 9.18
CA PRO A 255 1.59 9.65 10.15
C PRO A 255 1.83 8.14 10.33
N LEU A 256 0.77 7.32 10.38
CA LEU A 256 0.92 5.86 10.43
C LEU A 256 1.63 5.31 9.19
N ALA A 257 1.35 5.84 7.99
CA ALA A 257 2.03 5.46 6.76
C ALA A 257 3.53 5.76 6.84
N VAL A 258 3.90 6.96 7.32
CA VAL A 258 5.31 7.37 7.51
C VAL A 258 5.99 6.47 8.53
N LEU A 259 5.41 6.28 9.71
CA LEU A 259 5.98 5.47 10.78
C LEU A 259 6.19 4.02 10.34
N THR A 260 5.18 3.45 9.70
CA THR A 260 5.25 2.06 9.25
C THR A 260 6.18 1.87 8.05
N GLY A 261 6.17 2.81 7.10
CA GLY A 261 7.09 2.84 5.96
C GLY A 261 8.54 2.99 6.39
N LEU A 262 8.83 3.90 7.34
CA LEU A 262 10.17 4.12 7.87
C LEU A 262 10.73 2.84 8.52
N ARG A 263 9.91 2.12 9.31
CA ARG A 263 10.30 0.84 9.94
C ARG A 263 10.61 -0.26 8.92
N LEU A 264 9.92 -0.27 7.78
CA LEU A 264 10.09 -1.24 6.70
C LEU A 264 11.17 -0.82 5.69
N SER A 265 11.61 0.43 5.73
CA SER A 265 12.58 0.98 4.78
C SER A 265 13.98 0.40 4.97
N SER A 266 14.81 0.48 3.93
CA SER A 266 16.23 0.13 4.00
C SER A 266 17.06 1.04 4.91
N VAL A 267 16.49 2.19 5.30
CA VAL A 267 17.13 3.17 6.19
C VAL A 267 16.95 2.78 7.66
N TRP A 268 16.05 1.85 8.00
CA TRP A 268 15.87 1.41 9.38
C TRP A 268 17.05 0.56 9.90
N PRO A 269 17.57 0.83 11.13
CA PRO A 269 18.62 0.01 11.74
C PRO A 269 18.17 -1.45 11.89
N GLN A 270 19.01 -2.40 11.51
CA GLN A 270 18.69 -3.84 11.62
C GLN A 270 19.13 -4.44 12.96
N GLU A 271 19.95 -3.71 13.70
CA GLU A 271 20.47 -4.11 15.00
C GLU A 271 20.00 -3.12 16.06
N GLY A 272 19.95 -3.59 17.31
CA GLY A 272 19.60 -2.77 18.47
C GLY A 272 18.23 -3.07 19.08
N ARG A 273 18.00 -2.47 20.24
CA ARG A 273 16.83 -2.73 21.12
C ARG A 273 15.48 -2.52 20.43
N TRP A 274 15.40 -1.58 19.49
CA TRP A 274 14.18 -1.22 18.77
C TRP A 274 13.61 -2.36 17.91
N ASN A 275 14.45 -3.26 17.36
CA ASN A 275 13.97 -4.39 16.57
C ASN A 275 13.38 -5.53 17.42
N ARG A 276 13.68 -5.56 18.72
CA ARG A 276 13.11 -6.56 19.64
C ARG A 276 11.67 -6.24 20.02
N TRP A 277 11.29 -4.97 20.02
CA TRP A 277 9.97 -4.50 20.49
C TRP A 277 8.97 -4.37 19.33
N PHE A 278 9.47 -4.18 18.10
CA PHE A 278 8.64 -3.93 16.92
C PHE A 278 8.81 -5.01 15.87
N SER A 279 7.89 -5.98 15.85
CA SER A 279 7.89 -7.06 14.87
C SER A 279 7.67 -6.53 13.45
N GLU A 280 8.50 -6.94 12.50
CA GLU A 280 8.39 -6.50 11.11
C GLU A 280 7.06 -6.96 10.46
N SER A 281 6.58 -8.15 10.86
CA SER A 281 5.32 -8.72 10.37
C SER A 281 4.11 -7.85 10.72
N LEU A 282 4.04 -7.35 11.96
CA LEU A 282 2.96 -6.45 12.38
C LEU A 282 2.98 -5.15 11.57
N PHE A 283 4.15 -4.51 11.46
CA PHE A 283 4.29 -3.25 10.72
C PHE A 283 3.93 -3.40 9.26
N ARG A 284 4.30 -4.52 8.63
CA ARG A 284 3.89 -4.83 7.26
C ARG A 284 2.38 -4.96 7.12
N LYS A 285 1.71 -5.64 8.07
CA LYS A 285 0.24 -5.76 8.07
C LYS A 285 -0.43 -4.40 8.23
N VAL A 286 0.03 -3.60 9.19
CA VAL A 286 -0.50 -2.24 9.42
C VAL A 286 -0.26 -1.35 8.21
N HIS A 287 0.94 -1.37 7.61
CA HIS A 287 1.25 -0.58 6.42
C HIS A 287 0.33 -0.93 5.24
N VAL A 288 0.06 -2.23 5.03
CA VAL A 288 -0.90 -2.67 4.01
C VAL A 288 -2.33 -2.28 4.37
N LEU A 289 -2.71 -2.28 5.64
CA LEU A 289 -4.03 -1.79 6.09
C LEU A 289 -4.19 -0.29 5.82
N VAL A 290 -3.17 0.50 6.10
CA VAL A 290 -3.14 1.95 5.81
C VAL A 290 -3.28 2.22 4.30
N LEU A 291 -2.59 1.44 3.45
CA LEU A 291 -2.79 1.50 1.99
C LEU A 291 -4.27 1.31 1.61
N TRP A 292 -4.94 0.30 2.18
CA TRP A 292 -6.37 0.08 1.93
C TRP A 292 -7.24 1.22 2.48
N GLY A 293 -6.90 1.78 3.64
CA GLY A 293 -7.55 2.97 4.19
C GLY A 293 -7.52 4.15 3.22
N PHE A 294 -6.34 4.46 2.65
CA PHE A 294 -6.22 5.50 1.62
C PHE A 294 -7.05 5.20 0.37
N LEU A 295 -7.06 3.95 -0.11
CA LEU A 295 -7.84 3.57 -1.29
C LEU A 295 -9.34 3.75 -1.05
N VAL A 296 -9.85 3.32 0.10
CA VAL A 296 -11.27 3.51 0.49
C VAL A 296 -11.58 5.00 0.58
N PHE A 297 -10.72 5.78 1.26
CA PHE A 297 -10.90 7.22 1.35
C PHE A 297 -10.97 7.88 -0.05
N VAL A 298 -10.02 7.59 -0.94
CA VAL A 298 -10.01 8.18 -2.29
C VAL A 298 -11.28 7.85 -3.06
N VAL A 299 -11.73 6.60 -3.04
CA VAL A 299 -12.95 6.19 -3.75
C VAL A 299 -14.17 6.91 -3.20
N LEU A 300 -14.36 6.94 -1.87
CA LEU A 300 -15.48 7.62 -1.24
C LEU A 300 -15.42 9.14 -1.45
N HIS A 301 -14.25 9.73 -1.24
CA HIS A 301 -14.02 11.16 -1.37
C HIS A 301 -14.30 11.65 -2.79
N VAL A 302 -13.70 11.02 -3.81
CA VAL A 302 -13.92 11.42 -5.21
C VAL A 302 -15.36 11.15 -5.62
N GLY A 303 -15.96 10.04 -5.17
CA GLY A 303 -17.37 9.74 -5.40
C GLY A 303 -18.29 10.84 -4.88
N LEU A 304 -18.11 11.26 -3.62
CA LEU A 304 -18.91 12.33 -3.02
C LEU A 304 -18.68 13.68 -3.71
N VAL A 305 -17.44 14.01 -4.09
CA VAL A 305 -17.14 15.24 -4.85
C VAL A 305 -17.89 15.29 -6.17
N LEU A 306 -17.95 14.17 -6.91
CA LEU A 306 -18.58 14.10 -8.22
C LEU A 306 -20.10 14.03 -8.16
N LEU A 307 -20.65 13.47 -7.08
CA LEU A 307 -22.08 13.26 -6.95
C LEU A 307 -22.79 14.38 -6.17
N ASN A 308 -22.08 15.14 -5.33
CA ASN A 308 -22.68 16.14 -4.44
C ASN A 308 -22.20 17.56 -4.77
N GLY A 309 -22.76 18.17 -5.84
CA GLY A 309 -22.39 19.53 -6.26
C GLY A 309 -21.00 19.64 -6.93
N PRO A 310 -20.73 18.86 -8.00
CA PRO A 310 -19.39 18.78 -8.60
C PRO A 310 -18.81 20.11 -9.06
N LEU A 311 -19.62 21.02 -9.61
CA LEU A 311 -19.12 22.30 -10.10
C LEU A 311 -18.62 23.20 -8.97
N ALA A 312 -19.37 23.29 -7.86
CA ALA A 312 -18.97 24.04 -6.67
C ALA A 312 -17.72 23.42 -6.02
N ASN A 313 -17.70 22.09 -5.86
CA ASN A 313 -16.54 21.39 -5.31
C ASN A 313 -15.28 21.60 -6.15
N LEU A 314 -15.37 21.49 -7.47
CA LEU A 314 -14.23 21.67 -8.37
C LEU A 314 -13.79 23.14 -8.41
N SER A 315 -14.72 24.11 -8.35
CA SER A 315 -14.38 25.53 -8.23
C SER A 315 -13.59 25.80 -6.95
N ALA A 316 -14.13 25.39 -5.81
CA ALA A 316 -13.49 25.60 -4.51
C ALA A 316 -12.12 24.92 -4.44
N MET A 317 -12.02 23.66 -4.87
CA MET A 317 -10.82 22.84 -4.71
C MET A 317 -9.72 23.15 -5.74
N TYR A 318 -10.06 23.31 -7.02
CA TYR A 318 -9.06 23.51 -8.08
C TYR A 318 -8.84 24.98 -8.44
N ALA A 319 -9.89 25.79 -8.48
CA ALA A 319 -9.78 27.21 -8.81
C ALA A 319 -9.53 28.11 -7.60
N ALA A 320 -9.66 27.58 -6.37
CA ALA A 320 -9.59 28.35 -5.12
C ALA A 320 -10.55 29.55 -5.13
N GLN A 321 -11.75 29.36 -5.70
CA GLN A 321 -12.79 30.37 -5.86
C GLN A 321 -14.19 29.77 -5.64
N GLU A 322 -15.11 30.58 -5.16
CA GLU A 322 -16.52 30.20 -4.93
C GLU A 322 -17.27 30.03 -6.26
N ASP A 323 -17.16 31.03 -7.15
CA ASP A 323 -17.99 31.16 -8.35
C ASP A 323 -17.24 31.03 -9.69
N ALA A 324 -16.29 30.09 -9.80
CA ALA A 324 -15.50 29.86 -11.01
C ALA A 324 -15.57 28.41 -11.51
N PRO A 325 -16.78 27.86 -11.78
CA PRO A 325 -16.97 26.43 -12.03
C PRO A 325 -16.19 25.92 -13.24
N TRP A 326 -16.15 26.66 -14.34
CA TRP A 326 -15.45 26.23 -15.56
C TRP A 326 -13.93 26.31 -15.44
N LEU A 327 -13.41 27.26 -14.66
CA LEU A 327 -11.99 27.29 -14.32
C LEU A 327 -11.63 26.08 -13.46
N GLY A 328 -12.46 25.75 -12.46
CA GLY A 328 -12.30 24.56 -11.63
C GLY A 328 -12.28 23.26 -12.44
N VAL A 329 -13.23 23.11 -13.38
CA VAL A 329 -13.28 21.97 -14.30
C VAL A 329 -12.05 21.92 -15.21
N GLY A 330 -11.63 23.04 -15.78
CA GLY A 330 -10.45 23.11 -16.65
C GLY A 330 -9.16 22.69 -15.91
N LEU A 331 -8.96 23.19 -14.69
CA LEU A 331 -7.83 22.84 -13.83
C LEU A 331 -7.88 21.39 -13.35
N PHE A 332 -9.08 20.84 -13.11
CA PHE A 332 -9.25 19.41 -12.84
C PHE A 332 -8.85 18.54 -14.04
N VAL A 333 -9.28 18.88 -15.25
CA VAL A 333 -8.87 18.14 -16.46
C VAL A 333 -7.35 18.23 -16.67
N LEU A 334 -6.77 19.41 -16.45
CA LEU A 334 -5.32 19.59 -16.49
C LEU A 334 -4.60 18.73 -15.45
N SER A 335 -5.14 18.63 -14.23
CA SER A 335 -4.55 17.77 -13.19
C SER A 335 -4.60 16.30 -13.58
N LEU A 336 -5.72 15.82 -14.14
CA LEU A 336 -5.84 14.46 -14.64
C LEU A 336 -4.83 14.16 -15.75
N ALA A 337 -4.64 15.10 -16.69
CA ALA A 337 -3.65 14.98 -17.74
C ALA A 337 -2.21 14.91 -17.16
N ALA A 338 -1.91 15.73 -16.15
CA ALA A 338 -0.62 15.71 -15.46
C ALA A 338 -0.39 14.39 -14.70
N LEU A 339 -1.42 13.86 -14.03
CA LEU A 339 -1.38 12.55 -13.36
C LEU A 339 -1.13 11.42 -14.35
N ALA A 340 -1.83 11.42 -15.49
CA ALA A 340 -1.62 10.46 -16.57
C ALA A 340 -0.20 10.57 -17.17
N GLY A 341 0.27 11.79 -17.40
CA GLY A 341 1.64 12.07 -17.84
C GLY A 341 2.68 11.51 -16.87
N ALA A 342 2.56 11.81 -15.58
CA ALA A 342 3.46 11.30 -14.55
C ALA A 342 3.41 9.75 -14.45
N TRP A 343 2.23 9.15 -14.58
CA TRP A 343 2.08 7.70 -14.63
C TRP A 343 2.84 7.10 -15.82
N LEU A 344 2.67 7.66 -17.01
CA LEU A 344 3.38 7.19 -18.19
C LEU A 344 4.89 7.38 -18.02
N LEU A 345 5.33 8.54 -17.52
CA LEU A 345 6.73 8.86 -17.29
C LEU A 345 7.41 7.92 -16.28
N ALA A 346 6.68 7.42 -15.29
CA ALA A 346 7.12 6.41 -14.34
C ALA A 346 7.23 4.97 -14.94
N SER A 347 7.66 4.86 -16.20
CA SER A 347 7.95 3.57 -16.85
C SER A 347 9.31 3.01 -16.39
N PRO A 348 9.51 1.68 -16.38
CA PRO A 348 10.75 1.06 -15.92
C PRO A 348 12.02 1.61 -16.57
N ASP A 349 12.01 1.84 -17.89
CA ASP A 349 13.23 2.28 -18.60
C ASP A 349 13.61 3.71 -18.28
N ARG A 350 12.62 4.59 -18.09
CA ARG A 350 12.85 5.96 -17.60
C ARG A 350 13.33 5.95 -16.16
N LEU A 351 12.70 5.15 -15.29
CA LEU A 351 13.12 5.02 -13.89
C LEU A 351 14.56 4.52 -13.77
N LYS A 352 15.00 3.55 -14.59
CA LYS A 352 16.40 3.09 -14.61
C LYS A 352 17.36 4.24 -14.93
N LYS A 353 17.06 5.06 -15.94
CA LYS A 353 17.89 6.22 -16.35
C LYS A 353 18.00 7.25 -15.22
N VAL A 354 16.89 7.54 -14.54
CA VAL A 354 16.89 8.47 -13.41
C VAL A 354 17.65 7.88 -12.22
N ALA A 355 17.38 6.62 -11.86
CA ALA A 355 18.02 5.93 -10.75
C ALA A 355 19.54 5.81 -10.92
N ALA A 356 20.03 5.66 -12.16
CA ALA A 356 21.44 5.60 -12.49
C ALA A 356 22.22 6.88 -12.10
N ARG A 357 21.55 8.02 -11.92
CA ARG A 357 22.18 9.27 -11.44
C ARG A 357 22.53 9.23 -9.95
N PHE A 358 21.93 8.32 -9.19
CA PHE A 358 22.07 8.24 -7.73
C PHE A 358 22.74 6.93 -7.26
N GLY A 359 23.06 6.02 -8.18
CA GLY A 359 23.63 4.73 -7.86
C GLY A 359 23.76 3.80 -9.06
N LYS A 360 24.21 2.57 -8.81
CA LYS A 360 24.43 1.55 -9.83
C LYS A 360 23.13 0.78 -10.09
N VAL A 361 22.70 0.73 -11.34
CA VAL A 361 21.51 -0.03 -11.79
C VAL A 361 21.96 -1.31 -12.51
N ARG A 362 21.40 -2.47 -12.15
CA ARG A 362 21.73 -3.79 -12.72
C ARG A 362 20.50 -4.67 -12.93
#